data_AF-A0A821U5T1-F1
#
_entry.id   AF-A0A821U5T1-F1
#
_cell.length_a   1.000
_cell.length_b   1.000
_cell.length_c   1.000
_cell.angle_alpha   90.00
_cell.angle_beta   90.00
_cell.angle_gamma   90.00
#
_symmetry.space_group_name_H-M   'P 1'
#
loop_
_entity.id
_entity.type
_entity.pdbx_description
1 polymer ?
#
loop_
_entity_poly.entity_id
_entity_poly.type
_entity_poly.pdbx_seq_one_letter_code
_entity_poly.pdbx_strand_id
1 'polypeptide(L)'
;MSRNYSASQFEQTFVPKRLQMYEVPQDPQPGVHPKATLSLNASNFITNEHGHLLPGIKRSERSPFGEFIGTWDLPKRIPGPYHVHPMGRTEKSFDALCAQRDQTIKEMEKARVYEKEGSSIQQTS
;
A
#
# COMPACT_ATOMS: atom_id res chain seq x y z
N MET A 1 -9.77 -5.46 15.12
CA MET A 1 -10.00 -4.01 15.26
C MET A 1 -10.55 -3.75 16.65
N SER A 2 -9.82 -3.00 17.47
CA SER A 2 -10.30 -2.54 18.77
C SER A 2 -10.84 -1.11 18.64
N ARG A 3 -11.77 -0.73 19.53
CA ARG A 3 -12.24 0.66 19.69
C ARG A 3 -12.07 1.04 21.15
N ASN A 4 -11.68 2.29 21.39
CA ASN A 4 -11.61 2.87 22.72
C ASN A 4 -12.91 3.64 22.99
N TYR A 5 -13.63 3.31 24.06
CA TYR A 5 -14.84 4.02 24.49
C TYR A 5 -14.49 5.06 25.56
N SER A 6 -15.34 6.08 25.71
CA SER A 6 -15.11 7.16 26.67
C SER A 6 -15.13 6.64 28.11
N ALA A 7 -14.03 6.82 28.85
CA ALA A 7 -13.94 6.47 30.27
C ALA A 7 -14.40 7.63 31.18
N SER A 8 -15.04 8.65 30.61
CA SER A 8 -15.57 9.82 31.32
C SER A 8 -14.53 10.43 32.26
N GLN A 9 -14.72 10.33 33.58
CA GLN A 9 -13.86 10.94 34.59
C GLN A 9 -12.41 10.43 34.55
N PHE A 10 -12.18 9.21 34.07
CA PHE A 10 -10.84 8.60 34.02
C PHE A 10 -10.14 8.78 32.67
N GLU A 11 -10.77 9.42 31.70
CA GLU A 11 -10.24 9.52 30.34
C GLU A 11 -8.93 10.32 30.28
N GLN A 12 -8.77 11.29 31.17
CA GLN A 12 -7.62 12.18 31.21
C GLN A 12 -6.29 11.45 31.38
N THR A 13 -6.24 10.32 32.12
CA THR A 13 -5.03 9.54 32.34
C THR A 13 -4.58 8.75 31.12
N PHE A 14 -5.51 8.43 30.22
CA PHE A 14 -5.26 7.62 29.02
C PHE A 14 -5.02 8.45 27.76
N VAL A 15 -4.93 9.78 27.90
CA VAL A 15 -4.55 10.65 26.79
C VAL A 15 -3.13 10.28 26.31
N PRO A 16 -2.87 10.15 24.99
CA PRO A 16 -1.57 9.74 24.44
C PRO A 16 -0.38 10.52 25.01
N LYS A 17 -0.56 11.83 25.22
CA LYS A 17 0.44 12.71 25.84
C LYS A 17 0.86 12.31 27.25
N ARG A 18 -0.07 11.76 28.06
CA ARG A 18 0.22 11.28 29.42
C ARG A 18 0.80 9.87 29.43
N LEU A 19 0.46 9.05 28.44
CA LEU A 19 1.03 7.73 28.21
C LEU A 19 2.45 7.78 27.59
N GLN A 20 3.03 8.98 27.44
CA GLN A 20 4.34 9.18 26.83
C GLN A 20 4.41 8.68 25.38
N MET A 21 3.28 8.69 24.66
CA MET A 21 3.26 8.50 23.22
C MET A 21 3.67 9.82 22.55
N TYR A 22 4.83 9.82 21.88
CA TYR A 22 5.38 11.00 21.19
C TYR A 22 5.03 11.06 19.70
N GLU A 23 4.25 10.10 19.20
CA GLU A 23 3.74 10.07 17.84
C GLU A 23 2.40 10.79 17.71
N VAL A 24 1.96 11.01 16.47
CA VAL A 24 0.60 11.51 16.21
C VAL A 24 -0.40 10.39 16.50
N PRO A 25 -1.33 10.58 17.45
CA PRO A 25 -2.31 9.55 17.76
C PRO A 25 -3.26 9.33 16.58
N GLN A 26 -3.73 8.10 16.43
CA GLN A 26 -4.67 7.71 15.37
C GLN A 26 -5.95 8.55 15.40
N ASP A 27 -6.44 8.86 16.60
CA ASP A 27 -7.54 9.79 16.83
C ASP A 27 -6.95 11.15 17.27
N PRO A 28 -6.94 12.18 16.41
CA PRO A 28 -6.21 13.42 16.67
C PRO A 28 -6.87 14.29 17.74
N GLN A 29 -8.14 14.04 18.08
CA GLN A 29 -8.87 14.80 19.09
C GLN A 29 -9.01 14.00 20.40
N PRO A 30 -8.38 14.44 21.51
CA PRO A 30 -8.62 13.85 22.82
C PRO A 30 -10.09 14.05 23.21
N GLY A 31 -10.78 13.00 23.66
CA GLY A 31 -12.20 13.08 24.03
C GLY A 31 -13.18 12.57 22.97
N VAL A 32 -12.73 12.28 21.74
CA VAL A 32 -13.60 11.78 20.66
C VAL A 32 -13.64 10.26 20.70
N HIS A 33 -14.02 9.71 21.85
CA HIS A 33 -14.38 8.31 21.94
C HIS A 33 -15.88 8.14 21.69
N PRO A 34 -16.31 7.11 20.94
CA PRO A 34 -17.71 6.77 20.84
C PRO A 34 -18.30 6.64 22.25
N LYS A 35 -19.39 7.36 22.50
CA LYS A 35 -20.16 7.19 23.73
C LYS A 35 -20.96 5.91 23.62
N ALA A 36 -20.87 5.06 24.65
CA ALA A 36 -21.73 3.90 24.73
C ALA A 36 -23.19 4.36 24.73
N THR A 37 -23.95 3.97 23.71
CA THR A 37 -25.37 4.27 23.59
C THR A 37 -26.14 2.99 23.87
N LEU A 38 -27.23 3.08 24.62
CA LEU A 38 -28.06 1.91 24.91
C LEU A 38 -28.71 1.42 23.62
N SER A 39 -28.41 0.20 23.21
CA SER A 39 -29.16 -0.49 22.16
C SER A 39 -30.33 -1.21 22.79
N LEU A 40 -31.55 -0.82 22.42
CA LEU A 40 -32.79 -1.47 22.85
C LEU A 40 -33.15 -2.70 21.99
N ASN A 41 -32.43 -2.90 20.88
CA ASN A 41 -32.71 -3.96 19.91
C ASN A 41 -31.88 -5.21 20.19
N ALA A 42 -32.47 -6.37 19.91
CA ALA A 42 -31.77 -7.64 19.90
C ALA A 42 -30.71 -7.68 18.78
N SER A 43 -29.59 -8.36 19.04
CA SER A 43 -28.52 -8.55 18.07
C SER A 43 -28.85 -9.68 17.09
N ASN A 44 -28.82 -9.39 15.80
CA ASN A 44 -28.96 -10.40 14.74
C ASN A 44 -27.60 -11.00 14.36
N PHE A 45 -27.59 -12.27 13.96
CA PHE A 45 -26.39 -12.91 13.42
C PHE A 45 -26.07 -12.40 12.02
N ILE A 46 -24.81 -12.00 11.83
CA ILE A 46 -24.29 -11.47 10.56
C ILE A 46 -23.32 -12.43 9.85
N THR A 47 -22.95 -13.53 10.50
CA THR A 47 -21.97 -14.49 10.00
C THR A 47 -22.51 -15.92 10.09
N ASN A 48 -22.00 -16.79 9.22
CA ASN A 48 -22.21 -18.23 9.27
C ASN A 48 -21.34 -18.87 10.38
N GLU A 49 -21.53 -20.17 10.65
CA GLU A 49 -20.80 -20.92 11.68
C GLU A 49 -19.27 -20.94 11.47
N HIS A 50 -18.84 -20.79 10.23
CA HIS A 50 -17.42 -20.70 9.85
C HIS A 50 -16.84 -19.27 9.91
N GLY A 51 -17.62 -18.26 10.30
CA GLY A 51 -17.19 -16.87 10.36
C GLY A 51 -17.27 -16.10 9.03
N HIS A 52 -17.84 -16.69 7.98
CA HIS A 52 -18.12 -15.97 6.72
C HIS A 52 -19.34 -15.07 6.86
N LEU A 53 -19.29 -13.85 6.30
CA LEU A 53 -20.44 -12.95 6.27
C LEU A 53 -21.58 -13.56 5.42
N LEU A 54 -22.82 -13.41 5.87
CA LEU A 54 -23.99 -13.85 5.10
C LEU A 54 -24.11 -13.05 3.79
N PRO A 55 -24.62 -13.67 2.71
CA PRO A 55 -24.81 -12.98 1.43
C PRO A 55 -25.76 -11.78 1.61
N GLY A 56 -25.40 -10.63 1.01
CA GLY A 56 -26.18 -9.39 1.09
C GLY A 56 -25.76 -8.43 2.20
N ILE A 57 -24.91 -8.85 3.15
CA ILE A 57 -24.34 -7.94 4.15
C ILE A 57 -23.24 -7.11 3.50
N LYS A 58 -23.33 -5.78 3.66
CA LYS A 58 -22.32 -4.84 3.14
C LYS A 58 -20.98 -5.12 3.82
N ARG A 59 -19.96 -5.42 3.02
CA ARG A 59 -18.57 -5.54 3.44
C ARG A 59 -17.84 -4.25 3.09
N SER A 60 -16.77 -3.93 3.82
CA SER A 60 -15.80 -2.95 3.33
C SER A 60 -15.22 -3.42 1.99
N GLU A 61 -15.13 -2.52 1.03
CA GLU A 61 -14.42 -2.80 -0.24
C GLU A 61 -12.91 -2.97 0.00
N ARG A 62 -12.41 -2.33 1.07
CA ARG A 62 -11.01 -2.37 1.47
C ARG A 62 -10.64 -3.72 2.09
N SER A 63 -9.42 -4.16 1.81
CA SER A 63 -8.84 -5.39 2.37
C SER A 63 -8.81 -5.33 3.91
N PRO A 64 -9.13 -6.43 4.60
CA PRO A 64 -9.02 -6.51 6.06
C PRO A 64 -7.58 -6.36 6.55
N PHE A 65 -6.59 -6.56 5.68
CA PHE A 65 -5.17 -6.32 5.96
C PHE A 65 -4.74 -4.86 5.68
N GLY A 66 -5.70 -3.95 5.46
CA GLY A 66 -5.46 -2.54 5.25
C GLY A 66 -5.19 -2.16 3.79
N GLU A 67 -4.40 -1.11 3.60
CA GLU A 67 -3.90 -0.61 2.30
C GLU A 67 -2.51 -1.18 2.00
N PHE A 68 -2.29 -2.46 2.30
CA PHE A 68 -1.03 -3.08 1.95
C PHE A 68 -0.92 -3.16 0.43
N ILE A 69 0.00 -2.39 -0.13
CA ILE A 69 0.40 -2.44 -1.53
C ILE A 69 1.72 -3.21 -1.55
N GLY A 70 1.76 -4.33 -2.28
CA GLY A 70 2.99 -5.09 -2.43
C GLY A 70 4.07 -4.25 -3.11
N THR A 71 5.35 -4.57 -2.87
CA THR A 71 6.48 -3.82 -3.46
C THR A 71 6.38 -3.69 -4.98
N TRP A 72 5.82 -4.70 -5.64
CA TRP A 72 5.59 -4.73 -7.09
C TRP A 72 4.36 -3.94 -7.56
N ASP A 73 3.41 -3.70 -6.67
CA ASP A 73 2.17 -2.96 -6.93
C ASP A 73 2.30 -1.47 -6.59
N LEU A 74 3.44 -1.04 -6.04
CA LEU A 74 3.71 0.36 -5.74
C LEU A 74 3.83 1.19 -7.02
N PRO A 75 3.31 2.43 -7.04
CA PRO A 75 3.56 3.34 -8.14
C PRO A 75 5.07 3.62 -8.27
N LYS A 76 5.54 3.87 -9.50
CA LYS A 76 6.95 4.22 -9.80
C LYS A 76 7.52 5.30 -8.88
N ARG A 77 6.66 6.20 -8.37
CA ARG A 77 7.00 7.21 -7.37
C ARG A 77 5.93 7.24 -6.29
N ILE A 78 6.34 7.06 -5.03
CA ILE A 78 5.44 7.16 -3.87
C ILE A 78 5.12 8.65 -3.67
N PRO A 79 3.84 9.06 -3.67
CA PRO A 79 3.47 10.44 -3.36
C PRO A 79 3.78 10.70 -1.88
N GLY A 80 4.76 11.53 -1.62
CA GLY A 80 5.20 11.94 -0.28
C GLY A 80 5.81 13.34 -0.35
N PRO A 81 6.12 13.96 0.80
CA PRO A 81 6.74 15.27 0.82
C PRO A 81 8.02 15.25 -0.01
N TYR A 82 8.09 16.16 -1.00
CA TYR A 82 9.19 16.26 -1.95
C TYR A 82 10.50 16.41 -1.19
N HIS A 83 11.26 15.31 -1.10
CA HIS A 83 12.62 15.36 -0.59
C HIS A 83 13.54 15.60 -1.77
N VAL A 84 14.27 16.72 -1.71
CA VAL A 84 15.41 16.94 -2.60
C VAL A 84 16.45 15.90 -2.22
N HIS A 85 16.70 14.91 -3.07
CA HIS A 85 17.80 13.99 -2.89
C HIS A 85 19.07 14.69 -3.40
N PRO A 86 19.97 15.18 -2.52
CA PRO A 86 21.12 15.98 -2.97
C PRO A 86 22.08 15.17 -3.84
N MET A 87 22.11 13.86 -3.60
CA MET A 87 22.90 12.87 -4.32
C MET A 87 22.09 12.08 -5.36
N GLY A 88 20.83 12.46 -5.58
CA GLY A 88 19.98 11.84 -6.59
C GLY A 88 20.42 12.26 -8.00
N ARG A 89 20.26 11.37 -8.98
CA ARG A 89 20.47 11.75 -10.39
C ARG A 89 19.42 12.77 -10.83
N THR A 90 19.83 13.68 -11.71
CA THR A 90 18.93 14.62 -12.37
C THR A 90 18.05 13.90 -13.40
N GLU A 91 16.86 14.45 -13.68
CA GLU A 91 15.93 13.88 -14.67
C GLU A 91 16.59 13.74 -16.06
N LYS A 92 17.38 14.74 -16.48
CA LYS A 92 18.16 14.69 -17.73
C LYS A 92 19.13 13.51 -17.78
N SER A 93 19.80 13.20 -16.67
CA SER A 93 20.71 12.06 -16.59
C SER A 93 19.95 10.74 -16.65
N PHE A 94 18.76 10.67 -16.05
CA PHE A 94 17.89 9.50 -16.13
C PHE A 94 17.44 9.24 -17.57
N ASP A 95 16.99 10.27 -18.28
CA ASP A 95 16.53 10.14 -19.67
C ASP A 95 17.65 9.68 -20.61
N ALA A 96 18.86 10.22 -20.42
CA ALA A 96 20.04 9.80 -21.19
C ALA A 96 20.38 8.32 -20.97
N LEU A 97 20.30 7.83 -19.72
CA LEU A 97 20.53 6.42 -19.40
C LEU A 97 19.43 5.51 -19.98
N CYS A 98 18.17 5.96 -19.97
CA CYS A 98 17.08 5.24 -20.63
C CYS A 98 17.31 5.13 -22.14
N ALA A 99 17.72 6.22 -22.80
CA ALA A 99 18.03 6.20 -24.23
C ALA A 99 19.20 5.26 -24.55
N GLN A 100 20.25 5.27 -23.73
CA GLN A 100 21.39 4.36 -23.88
C GLN A 100 20.96 2.89 -23.71
N ARG A 101 20.15 2.58 -22.69
CA ARG A 101 19.58 1.24 -22.48
C ARG A 101 18.80 0.78 -23.71
N ASP A 102 17.96 1.64 -24.27
CA ASP A 102 17.11 1.29 -25.40
C ASP A 102 17.93 1.04 -26.68
N GLN A 103 19.03 1.79 -26.89
CA GLN A 103 19.98 1.53 -27.97
C GLN A 103 20.66 0.16 -27.79
N THR A 104 21.15 -0.14 -26.59
CA THR A 104 21.78 -1.44 -26.31
C THR A 104 20.83 -2.62 -26.49
N ILE A 105 19.54 -2.46 -26.14
CA ILE A 105 18.53 -3.50 -26.34
C ILE A 105 18.32 -3.74 -27.84
N LYS A 106 18.19 -2.68 -28.64
CA LYS A 106 18.05 -2.79 -30.10
C LYS A 106 19.24 -3.49 -30.75
N GLU A 107 20.46 -3.16 -30.31
CA GLU A 107 21.68 -3.82 -30.79
C GLU A 107 21.70 -5.31 -30.44
N MET A 108 21.32 -5.67 -29.21
CA MET A 108 21.19 -7.06 -28.79
C MET A 108 20.13 -7.83 -29.58
N GLU A 109 18.97 -7.22 -29.85
CA GLU A 109 17.92 -7.81 -30.69
C GLU A 109 18.40 -8.04 -32.11
N LYS A 110 19.07 -7.04 -32.70
CA LYS A 110 19.66 -7.15 -34.03
C LYS A 110 20.69 -8.28 -34.09
N ALA A 111 21.56 -8.39 -33.08
CA ALA A 111 22.53 -9.48 -32.98
C ALA A 111 21.85 -10.86 -32.88
N ARG A 112 20.80 -11.00 -32.05
CA ARG A 112 20.01 -12.24 -31.95
C ARG A 112 19.36 -12.66 -33.27
N VAL A 113 18.92 -11.70 -34.09
CA VAL A 113 18.35 -11.99 -35.42
C VAL A 113 19.45 -12.52 -36.35
N TYR A 114 20.62 -11.89 -36.39
CA TYR A 114 21.75 -12.37 -37.19
C TYR A 114 22.23 -13.77 -36.78
N GLU A 115 22.25 -14.10 -35.49
CA GLU A 115 22.59 -15.43 -35.00
C GLU A 115 21.56 -16.51 -35.46
N LYS A 116 20.27 -16.17 -35.49
CA LYS A 116 19.23 -17.07 -36.01
C LYS A 116 19.34 -17.30 -37.51
N GLU A 117 19.61 -16.25 -38.29
CA GLU A 117 19.81 -16.36 -39.74
C GLU A 117 21.09 -17.13 -40.08
N GLY A 118 22.18 -16.88 -39.36
CA GLY A 118 23.44 -17.61 -39.54
C GLY A 118 23.34 -19.10 -39.22
N SER A 119 22.53 -19.48 -38.22
CA SER A 119 22.30 -20.89 -37.86
C SER A 119 21.37 -21.63 -38.83
N SER A 120 20.42 -20.94 -39.49
CA SER A 120 19.58 -21.58 -40.52
C SER A 120 20.34 -21.86 -41.81
N ILE A 121 21.32 -21.02 -42.16
CA ILE A 121 22.16 -21.19 -43.36
C ILE A 121 23.09 -22.41 -43.23
N GLN A 122 23.55 -22.74 -42.03
CA GLN A 122 24.41 -23.91 -41.78
C GLN A 122 23.66 -25.26 -41.77
N GLN A 123 22.33 -25.27 -41.73
CA GLN A 123 21.52 -26.50 -41.71
C GLN A 123 21.07 -26.97 -43.11
N THR A 124 21.22 -26.14 -44.15
CA THR A 124 20.77 -26.44 -45.53
C THR A 124 21.89 -26.85 -46.49
N SER A 125 23.10 -27.12 -45.97
CA SER A 125 24.26 -27.61 -46.74
C SER A 125 24.51 -29.10 -46.49
#